data_AF-A0A7Y7IZC5-F1
#
_entry.id   AF-A0A7Y7IZC5-F1
#
_cell.length_a   1.000
_cell.length_b   1.000
_cell.length_c   1.000
_cell.angle_alpha   90.00
_cell.angle_beta   90.00
_cell.angle_gamma   90.00
#
_symmetry.space_group_name_H-M   'P 1'
#
loop_
_entity.id
_entity.type
_entity.pdbx_description
1 polymer ?
#
loop_
_entity_poly.entity_id
_entity_poly.type
_entity_poly.pdbx_seq_one_letter_code
_entity_poly.pdbx_strand_id
1 'polypeptide(L)'
;MNDLQRAPIAPRPAPSPFGQEAPAASAPLSAWYALFAFCVAAILSYTDRQILSLLVDPLRMAMRLSDTQVSLLQGVAFALIYAAAGLPLGRMADILPRRHVLVGGVLLWSVATICCGFAHSFAELFAARSVVGIGEAALAPAATAMIADYFSARQRGTATSLFLMGQVVGGGLAIALGGAILSLAGSRAFAALPLVGGL
;
A
#
# COMPACT_ATOMS: atom_id res chain seq x y z
N MET A 1 -1.02 -18.49 -70.32
CA MET A 1 -0.84 -17.25 -69.51
C MET A 1 -2.20 -16.76 -69.00
N ASN A 2 -3.02 -17.66 -68.46
CA ASN A 2 -4.39 -17.41 -68.02
C ASN A 2 -4.85 -18.65 -67.24
N ASP A 3 -4.77 -18.65 -65.90
CA ASP A 3 -5.51 -19.63 -65.03
C ASP A 3 -5.24 -19.48 -63.51
N LEU A 4 -4.32 -18.62 -63.05
CA LEU A 4 -4.01 -18.49 -61.61
C LEU A 4 -4.79 -17.41 -60.83
N GLN A 5 -5.90 -16.87 -61.35
CA GLN A 5 -6.51 -15.66 -60.77
C GLN A 5 -7.97 -15.76 -60.33
N ARG A 6 -8.52 -16.97 -60.14
CA ARG A 6 -9.85 -17.15 -59.53
C ARG A 6 -9.86 -18.25 -58.47
N ALA A 7 -9.03 -18.10 -57.45
CA ALA A 7 -9.28 -18.82 -56.21
C ALA A 7 -10.61 -18.29 -55.62
N PRO A 8 -11.62 -19.14 -55.36
CA PRO A 8 -12.86 -18.70 -54.73
C PRO A 8 -12.53 -18.12 -53.35
N ILE A 9 -12.93 -16.86 -53.13
CA ILE A 9 -12.81 -16.22 -51.83
C ILE A 9 -13.66 -17.05 -50.85
N ALA A 10 -13.00 -17.71 -49.90
CA ALA A 10 -13.69 -18.46 -48.87
C ALA A 10 -14.72 -17.54 -48.17
N PRO A 11 -15.96 -18.01 -47.92
CA PRO A 11 -16.95 -17.22 -47.20
C PRO A 11 -16.35 -16.73 -45.89
N ARG A 12 -16.48 -15.43 -45.59
CA ARG A 12 -16.10 -14.92 -44.28
C ARG A 12 -16.86 -15.71 -43.22
N PRO A 13 -16.20 -16.25 -42.19
CA PRO A 13 -16.89 -16.91 -41.10
C PRO A 13 -17.96 -15.97 -40.55
N ALA A 14 -19.17 -16.50 -40.33
CA ALA A 14 -20.28 -15.72 -39.80
C ALA A 14 -19.85 -15.09 -38.47
N PRO A 15 -20.19 -13.80 -38.22
CA PRO A 15 -19.94 -13.20 -36.93
C PRO A 15 -20.59 -14.09 -35.86
N SER A 16 -19.79 -14.52 -34.88
CA SER A 16 -20.27 -15.36 -33.78
C SER A 16 -21.51 -14.70 -33.17
N PRO A 17 -22.63 -15.42 -33.01
CA PRO A 17 -23.84 -14.86 -32.43
C PRO A 17 -23.51 -14.50 -30.99
N PHE A 18 -23.34 -13.20 -30.74
CA PHE A 18 -23.15 -12.56 -29.43
C PHE A 18 -22.14 -13.23 -28.51
N GLY A 19 -20.93 -12.67 -28.43
CA GLY A 19 -20.09 -12.63 -27.23
C GLY A 19 -20.29 -13.77 -26.24
N GLN A 20 -20.16 -15.02 -26.69
CA GLN A 20 -20.05 -16.16 -25.79
C GLN A 20 -18.64 -16.15 -25.23
N GLU A 21 -18.35 -15.14 -24.41
CA GLU A 21 -17.23 -15.20 -23.51
C GLU A 21 -17.49 -16.41 -22.62
N ALA A 22 -16.66 -17.44 -22.77
CA ALA A 22 -16.73 -18.63 -21.94
C ALA A 22 -16.90 -18.19 -20.47
N PRO A 23 -17.78 -18.85 -19.68
CA PRO A 23 -18.07 -18.43 -18.32
C PRO A 23 -16.78 -18.18 -17.57
N ALA A 24 -16.53 -16.92 -17.21
CA ALA A 24 -15.28 -16.50 -16.62
C ALA A 24 -15.02 -17.36 -15.38
N ALA A 25 -13.97 -18.18 -15.44
CA ALA A 25 -13.61 -19.05 -14.33
C ALA A 25 -13.46 -18.20 -13.06
N SER A 26 -14.09 -18.63 -11.98
CA SER A 26 -13.98 -17.97 -10.68
C SER A 26 -12.51 -17.90 -10.25
N ALA A 27 -12.06 -16.75 -9.75
CA ALA A 27 -10.70 -16.60 -9.24
C ALA A 27 -10.35 -17.70 -8.22
N PRO A 28 -9.13 -18.28 -8.29
CA PRO A 28 -8.70 -19.33 -7.37
C PRO A 28 -8.59 -18.81 -5.93
N LEU A 29 -8.61 -19.70 -4.94
CA LEU A 29 -8.46 -19.33 -3.53
C LEU A 29 -7.17 -18.55 -3.25
N SER A 30 -6.09 -18.83 -3.99
CA SER A 30 -4.82 -18.10 -3.88
C SER A 30 -4.94 -16.62 -4.25
N ALA A 31 -5.81 -16.26 -5.21
CA ALA A 31 -6.08 -14.88 -5.58
C ALA A 31 -6.79 -14.12 -4.46
N TRP A 32 -7.74 -14.78 -3.78
CA TRP A 32 -8.44 -14.21 -2.62
C TRP A 32 -7.52 -14.05 -1.41
N TYR A 33 -6.62 -15.00 -1.18
CA TYR A 33 -5.58 -14.88 -0.15
C TYR A 33 -4.64 -13.70 -0.42
N ALA A 34 -4.18 -13.54 -1.68
CA ALA A 34 -3.36 -12.41 -2.06
C ALA A 34 -4.10 -11.07 -1.88
N LEU A 35 -5.38 -11.00 -2.29
CA LEU A 35 -6.22 -9.83 -2.08
C LEU A 35 -6.36 -9.50 -0.59
N PHE A 36 -6.60 -10.49 0.26
CA PHE A 36 -6.65 -10.30 1.71
C PHE A 36 -5.35 -9.68 2.24
N ALA A 37 -4.19 -10.19 1.81
CA ALA A 37 -2.90 -9.63 2.18
C ALA A 37 -2.73 -8.18 1.70
N PHE A 38 -3.20 -7.84 0.49
CA PHE A 38 -3.19 -6.46 -0.02
C PHE A 38 -4.10 -5.54 0.80
N CYS A 39 -5.28 -6.01 1.20
CA CYS A 39 -6.18 -5.25 2.05
C CYS A 39 -5.56 -4.98 3.43
N VAL A 40 -4.94 -6.00 4.05
CA VAL A 40 -4.23 -5.83 5.33
C VAL A 40 -3.09 -4.83 5.18
N ALA A 41 -2.28 -4.95 4.13
CA ALA A 41 -1.22 -3.98 3.85
C ALA A 41 -1.76 -2.57 3.64
N ALA A 42 -2.87 -2.39 2.90
CA ALA A 42 -3.51 -1.10 2.69
C ALA A 42 -4.02 -0.48 4.01
N ILE A 43 -4.63 -1.30 4.86
CA ILE A 43 -5.08 -0.88 6.20
C ILE A 43 -3.89 -0.39 7.01
N LEU A 44 -2.83 -1.20 7.12
CA LEU A 44 -1.64 -0.86 7.91
C LEU A 44 -0.95 0.41 7.39
N SER A 45 -0.77 0.54 6.07
CA SER A 45 -0.21 1.73 5.43
C SER A 45 -1.04 2.98 5.75
N TYR A 46 -2.37 2.92 5.65
CA TYR A 46 -3.20 4.06 5.98
C TYR A 46 -3.21 4.37 7.48
N THR A 47 -3.17 3.33 8.32
CA THR A 47 -3.05 3.52 9.77
C THR A 47 -1.75 4.22 10.14
N ASP A 48 -0.60 3.82 9.57
CA ASP A 48 0.70 4.45 9.79
C ASP A 48 0.71 5.94 9.38
N ARG A 49 0.08 6.28 8.26
CA ARG A 49 -0.03 7.68 7.81
C ARG A 49 -0.81 8.53 8.80
N GLN A 50 -1.93 8.00 9.29
CA GLN A 50 -2.86 8.76 10.12
C GLN A 50 -2.41 8.84 11.58
N ILE A 51 -1.71 7.84 12.11
CA ILE A 51 -1.29 7.82 13.52
C ILE A 51 -0.37 9.01 13.85
N LEU A 52 0.46 9.46 12.91
CA LEU A 52 1.37 10.58 13.14
C LEU A 52 0.62 11.89 13.44
N SER A 53 -0.55 12.10 12.83
CA SER A 53 -1.38 13.28 13.10
C SER A 53 -1.89 13.34 14.55
N LEU A 54 -2.09 12.17 15.17
CA LEU A 54 -2.52 12.05 16.56
C LEU A 54 -1.35 12.19 17.55
N LEU A 55 -0.12 11.92 17.08
CA LEU A 55 1.09 11.96 17.88
C LEU A 55 1.84 13.28 17.79
N VAL A 56 1.34 14.27 17.04
CA VAL A 56 2.00 15.58 16.85
C VAL A 56 2.34 16.25 18.18
N ASP A 57 1.35 16.41 19.07
CA ASP A 57 1.56 17.10 20.35
C ASP A 57 2.52 16.33 21.27
N PRO A 58 2.36 15.00 21.49
CA PRO A 58 3.36 14.20 22.19
C PRO A 58 4.77 14.32 21.63
N LEU A 59 4.94 14.23 20.29
CA LEU A 59 6.24 14.32 19.63
C LEU A 59 6.86 15.72 19.79
N ARG A 60 6.05 16.77 19.67
CA ARG A 60 6.48 18.15 19.91
C ARG A 60 7.00 18.32 21.33
N MET A 61 6.30 17.81 22.33
CA MET A 61 6.74 17.92 23.72
C MET A 61 7.99 17.08 24.01
N ALA A 62 8.05 15.85 23.51
CA ALA A 62 9.14 14.91 23.76
C ALA A 62 10.46 15.36 23.12
N MET A 63 10.43 15.84 21.87
CA MET A 63 11.62 16.21 21.10
C MET A 63 11.82 17.72 20.95
N ARG A 64 10.96 18.54 21.58
CA ARG A 64 10.96 20.01 21.49
C ARG A 64 10.92 20.54 20.04
N LEU A 65 10.08 19.92 19.21
CA LEU A 65 9.99 20.24 17.78
C LEU A 65 9.34 21.61 17.53
N SER A 66 9.80 22.32 16.51
CA SER A 66 9.11 23.51 16.00
C SER A 66 7.92 23.14 15.11
N ASP A 67 6.99 24.09 14.93
CA ASP A 67 5.83 23.94 14.03
C ASP A 67 6.27 23.62 12.59
N THR A 68 7.38 24.21 12.17
CA THR A 68 8.00 23.93 10.87
C THR A 68 8.50 22.49 10.79
N GLN A 69 9.16 21.99 11.84
CA GLN A 69 9.64 20.60 11.88
C GLN A 69 8.49 19.60 11.85
N VAL A 70 7.42 19.83 12.61
CA VAL A 70 6.20 19.00 12.56
C VAL A 70 5.63 18.99 11.15
N SER A 71 5.50 20.17 10.52
CA SER A 71 4.99 20.30 9.16
C SER A 71 5.86 19.56 8.12
N LEU A 72 7.18 19.63 8.27
CA LEU A 72 8.14 18.90 7.43
C LEU A 72 8.01 17.39 7.62
N LEU A 73 7.76 16.93 8.84
CA LEU A 73 7.60 15.51 9.15
C LEU A 73 6.29 14.94 8.58
N GLN A 74 5.19 15.67 8.68
CA GLN A 74 3.90 15.24 8.13
C GLN A 74 3.85 15.35 6.60
N GLY A 75 4.42 16.42 6.05
CA GLY A 75 4.38 16.71 4.61
C GLY A 75 5.55 16.12 3.84
N VAL A 76 6.74 16.70 4.01
CA VAL A 76 7.90 16.39 3.17
C VAL A 76 8.41 14.97 3.41
N ALA A 77 8.62 14.59 4.68
CA ALA A 77 9.21 13.31 5.02
C ALA A 77 8.40 12.14 4.44
N PHE A 78 7.07 12.23 4.45
CA PHE A 78 6.22 11.18 3.89
C PHE A 78 5.71 11.49 2.48
N ALA A 79 4.86 12.52 2.32
CA ALA A 79 4.07 12.70 1.11
C ALA A 79 4.90 13.02 -0.13
N LEU A 80 5.90 13.91 0.00
CA LEU A 80 6.77 14.26 -1.13
C LEU A 80 7.64 13.09 -1.55
N ILE A 81 8.26 12.41 -0.57
CA ILE A 81 9.11 11.24 -0.83
C ILE A 81 8.29 10.08 -1.40
N TYR A 82 7.10 9.81 -0.86
CA TYR A 82 6.16 8.81 -1.39
C TYR A 82 5.79 9.10 -2.84
N ALA A 83 5.43 10.35 -3.17
CA ALA A 83 5.08 10.74 -4.53
C ALA A 83 6.27 10.59 -5.49
N ALA A 84 7.46 11.03 -5.07
CA ALA A 84 8.68 10.93 -5.86
C ALA A 84 9.10 9.47 -6.08
N ALA A 85 9.02 8.63 -5.04
CA ALA A 85 9.34 7.21 -5.08
C ALA A 85 8.31 6.38 -5.86
N GLY A 86 7.05 6.84 -5.94
CA GLY A 86 5.99 6.19 -6.68
C GLY A 86 6.29 6.04 -8.17
N LEU A 87 6.95 7.02 -8.80
CA LEU A 87 7.33 6.96 -10.22
C LEU A 87 8.32 5.80 -10.52
N PRO A 88 9.52 5.75 -9.89
CA PRO A 88 10.46 4.68 -10.14
C PRO A 88 9.93 3.32 -9.67
N LEU A 89 9.23 3.24 -8.54
CA LEU A 89 8.67 1.98 -8.04
C LEU A 89 7.52 1.46 -8.91
N GLY A 90 6.70 2.36 -9.48
CA GLY A 90 5.71 2.01 -10.50
C GLY A 90 6.39 1.39 -11.72
N ARG A 91 7.44 2.04 -12.24
CA ARG A 91 8.23 1.49 -13.35
C ARG A 91 8.89 0.15 -13.00
N MET A 92 9.37 -0.02 -11.77
CA MET A 92 9.90 -1.30 -11.29
C MET A 92 8.83 -2.38 -11.23
N ALA A 93 7.59 -2.06 -10.84
CA ALA A 93 6.48 -3.02 -10.84
C ALA A 93 6.06 -3.47 -12.25
N ASP A 94 6.36 -2.67 -13.27
CA ASP A 94 6.10 -3.04 -14.67
C ASP A 94 7.16 -4.00 -15.25
N ILE A 95 8.42 -3.87 -14.83
CA ILE A 95 9.56 -4.62 -15.42
C ILE A 95 10.07 -5.77 -14.54
N LEU A 96 9.89 -5.70 -13.22
CA LEU A 96 10.29 -6.73 -12.27
C LEU A 96 9.08 -7.58 -11.86
N PRO A 97 9.30 -8.77 -11.27
CA PRO A 97 8.19 -9.52 -10.72
C PRO A 97 7.51 -8.72 -9.60
N ARG A 98 6.25 -8.30 -9.83
CA ARG A 98 5.43 -7.44 -8.95
C ARG A 98 5.44 -7.88 -7.49
N ARG A 99 5.44 -9.20 -7.25
CA ARG A 99 5.54 -9.80 -5.91
C ARG A 99 6.81 -9.37 -5.17
N HIS A 100 7.97 -9.32 -5.83
CA HIS A 100 9.23 -8.92 -5.19
C HIS A 100 9.25 -7.43 -4.86
N VAL A 101 8.71 -6.60 -5.74
CA VAL A 101 8.57 -5.15 -5.50
C VAL A 101 7.66 -4.89 -4.30
N LEU A 102 6.52 -5.58 -4.24
CA LEU A 102 5.58 -5.47 -3.12
C LEU A 102 6.19 -5.95 -1.80
N VAL A 103 6.77 -7.15 -1.78
CA VAL A 103 7.37 -7.72 -0.55
C VAL A 103 8.55 -6.88 -0.09
N GLY A 104 9.42 -6.44 -1.00
CA GLY A 104 10.54 -5.55 -0.68
C GLY A 104 10.08 -4.23 -0.09
N GLY A 105 9.05 -3.61 -0.69
CA GLY A 105 8.46 -2.36 -0.17
C GLY A 105 7.83 -2.52 1.22
N VAL A 106 7.05 -3.59 1.43
CA VAL A 106 6.42 -3.89 2.73
C VAL A 106 7.47 -4.15 3.81
N LEU A 107 8.52 -4.92 3.50
CA LEU A 107 9.60 -5.18 4.45
C LEU A 107 10.37 -3.89 4.79
N LEU A 108 10.70 -3.09 3.78
CA LEU A 108 11.40 -1.82 3.96
C LEU A 108 10.58 -0.86 4.85
N TRP A 109 9.30 -0.67 4.54
CA TRP A 109 8.46 0.19 5.35
C TRP A 109 8.29 -0.38 6.76
N SER A 110 8.09 -1.68 6.93
CA SER A 110 7.89 -2.29 8.26
C SER A 110 9.08 -2.05 9.18
N VAL A 111 10.30 -2.26 8.66
CA VAL A 111 11.54 -1.97 9.41
C VAL A 111 11.64 -0.47 9.72
N ALA A 112 11.34 0.40 8.76
CA ALA A 112 11.40 1.84 8.96
C ALA A 112 10.34 2.36 9.96
N THR A 113 9.14 1.77 10.00
CA THR A 113 8.11 2.07 11.01
C THR A 113 8.59 1.66 12.40
N ILE A 114 9.25 0.51 12.54
CA ILE A 114 9.88 0.11 13.81
C ILE A 114 10.94 1.15 14.20
N CYS A 115 11.81 1.57 13.27
CA CYS A 115 12.80 2.62 13.53
C CYS A 115 12.18 3.95 13.94
N CYS A 116 11.00 4.33 13.43
CA CYS A 116 10.29 5.52 13.89
C CYS A 116 9.95 5.45 15.39
N GLY A 117 9.61 4.26 15.90
CA GLY A 117 9.30 4.04 17.31
C GLY A 117 10.51 4.18 18.25
N PHE A 118 11.73 4.05 17.73
CA PHE A 118 12.99 4.22 18.47
C PHE A 118 13.68 5.56 18.21
N ALA A 119 13.05 6.46 17.45
CA ALA A 119 13.66 7.75 17.14
C ALA A 119 13.61 8.68 18.36
N HIS A 120 14.75 9.27 18.69
CA HIS A 120 14.90 10.24 19.81
C HIS A 120 15.16 11.67 19.32
N SER A 121 15.34 11.87 18.01
CA SER A 121 15.57 13.17 17.41
C SER A 121 14.74 13.40 16.14
N PHE A 122 14.56 14.67 15.79
CA PHE A 122 13.89 15.07 14.55
C PHE A 122 14.52 14.40 13.32
N ALA A 123 15.85 14.38 13.24
CA ALA A 123 16.57 13.86 12.07
C ALA A 123 16.37 12.34 11.91
N GLU A 124 16.42 11.58 12.99
CA GLU A 124 16.14 10.14 13.00
C GLU A 124 14.70 9.86 12.55
N LEU A 125 13.73 10.56 13.14
CA LEU A 125 12.32 10.37 12.83
C LEU A 125 12.01 10.78 11.39
N PHE A 126 12.60 11.87 10.90
CA PHE A 126 12.47 12.34 9.53
C PHE A 126 13.05 11.34 8.52
N ALA A 127 14.25 10.82 8.79
CA ALA A 127 14.89 9.82 7.93
C ALA A 127 14.09 8.52 7.90
N ALA A 128 13.70 8.00 9.07
CA ALA A 128 12.88 6.80 9.18
C ALA A 128 11.54 6.98 8.44
N ARG A 129 10.86 8.12 8.61
CA ARG A 129 9.61 8.42 7.89
C ARG A 129 9.78 8.53 6.38
N SER A 130 10.90 9.06 5.93
CA SER A 130 11.25 9.11 4.51
C SER A 130 11.36 7.70 3.93
N VAL A 131 12.02 6.79 4.65
CA VAL A 131 12.13 5.39 4.22
C VAL A 131 10.77 4.68 4.24
N VAL A 132 9.89 4.98 5.21
CA VAL A 132 8.49 4.50 5.19
C VAL A 132 7.78 4.96 3.91
N GLY A 133 7.89 6.24 3.55
CA GLY A 133 7.30 6.78 2.32
C GLY A 133 7.79 6.06 1.06
N ILE A 134 9.09 5.73 0.99
CA ILE A 134 9.66 4.95 -0.12
C ILE A 134 9.06 3.54 -0.16
N GLY A 135 9.05 2.82 0.97
CA GLY A 135 8.56 1.45 1.03
C GLY A 135 7.06 1.34 0.69
N GLU A 136 6.25 2.25 1.23
CA GLU A 136 4.82 2.28 0.99
C GLU A 136 4.44 2.60 -0.46
N ALA A 137 5.26 3.37 -1.18
CA ALA A 137 5.00 3.76 -2.56
C ALA A 137 4.93 2.56 -3.53
N ALA A 138 5.51 1.41 -3.15
CA ALA A 138 5.44 0.18 -3.95
C ALA A 138 4.05 -0.50 -3.91
N LEU A 139 3.26 -0.28 -2.85
CA LEU A 139 2.05 -1.07 -2.58
C LEU A 139 0.99 -0.90 -3.66
N ALA A 140 0.60 0.35 -3.95
CA ALA A 140 -0.48 0.65 -4.88
C ALA A 140 -0.23 0.12 -6.31
N PRO A 141 0.90 0.43 -6.98
CA PRO A 141 1.14 -0.07 -8.34
C PRO A 141 1.26 -1.59 -8.40
N ALA A 142 1.96 -2.22 -7.45
CA ALA A 142 2.11 -3.67 -7.45
C ALA A 142 0.79 -4.40 -7.17
N ALA A 143 0.01 -3.95 -6.16
CA ALA A 143 -1.27 -4.58 -5.80
C ALA A 143 -2.31 -4.44 -6.92
N THR A 144 -2.45 -3.24 -7.51
CA THR A 144 -3.42 -3.01 -8.60
C THR A 144 -3.09 -3.85 -9.84
N ALA A 145 -1.82 -3.96 -10.18
CA ALA A 145 -1.36 -4.79 -11.28
C ALA A 145 -1.59 -6.29 -11.00
N MET A 146 -1.28 -6.78 -9.79
CA MET A 146 -1.53 -8.18 -9.40
C MET A 146 -3.04 -8.50 -9.33
N ILE A 147 -3.89 -7.57 -8.88
CA ILE A 147 -5.34 -7.72 -8.92
C ILE A 147 -5.83 -7.86 -10.37
N ALA A 148 -5.26 -7.10 -11.31
CA ALA A 148 -5.62 -7.21 -12.73
C ALA A 148 -5.26 -8.58 -13.33
N ASP A 149 -4.16 -9.19 -12.88
CA ASP A 149 -3.73 -10.53 -13.30
C ASP A 149 -4.56 -11.65 -12.65
N TYR A 150 -4.93 -11.49 -11.38
CA TYR A 150 -5.58 -12.54 -10.59
C TYR A 150 -7.09 -12.63 -10.79
N PHE A 151 -7.74 -11.52 -11.19
CA PHE A 151 -9.19 -11.43 -11.29
C PHE A 151 -9.64 -11.13 -12.72
N SER A 152 -10.64 -11.89 -13.17
CA SER A 152 -11.35 -11.65 -14.43
C SER A 152 -12.02 -10.27 -14.45
N ALA A 153 -12.33 -9.74 -15.63
CA ALA A 153 -12.96 -8.43 -15.79
C ALA A 153 -14.23 -8.26 -14.92
N ARG A 154 -15.00 -9.35 -14.72
CA ARG A 154 -16.20 -9.35 -13.88
C ARG A 154 -15.91 -9.21 -12.38
N GLN A 155 -14.82 -9.81 -11.88
CA GLN A 155 -14.48 -9.82 -10.45
C GLN A 155 -13.50 -8.70 -10.06
N ARG A 156 -12.78 -8.14 -11.03
CA ARG A 156 -11.74 -7.12 -10.82
C ARG A 156 -12.28 -5.87 -10.14
N GLY A 157 -13.49 -5.42 -10.51
CA GLY A 157 -14.14 -4.28 -9.86
C GLY A 157 -14.27 -4.49 -8.35
N THR A 158 -14.84 -5.63 -7.94
CA THR A 158 -14.99 -5.99 -6.52
C THR A 158 -13.65 -6.11 -5.81
N ALA A 159 -12.66 -6.76 -6.42
CA ALA A 159 -11.34 -6.92 -5.83
C ALA A 159 -10.64 -5.56 -5.62
N THR A 160 -10.69 -4.68 -6.62
CA THR A 160 -10.16 -3.31 -6.50
C THR A 160 -10.90 -2.51 -5.44
N SER A 161 -12.24 -2.62 -5.37
CA SER A 161 -13.02 -1.94 -4.33
C SER A 161 -12.65 -2.41 -2.93
N LEU A 162 -12.48 -3.73 -2.72
CA LEU A 162 -12.04 -4.27 -1.42
C LEU A 162 -10.66 -3.74 -1.02
N PHE A 163 -9.72 -3.69 -1.97
CA PHE A 163 -8.40 -3.12 -1.74
C PHE A 163 -8.48 -1.63 -1.33
N LEU A 164 -9.27 -0.83 -2.05
CA LEU A 164 -9.46 0.59 -1.75
C LEU A 164 -10.18 0.83 -0.42
N MET A 165 -11.14 -0.03 -0.04
CA MET A 165 -11.79 0.02 1.27
C MET A 165 -10.79 -0.11 2.42
N GLY A 166 -9.67 -0.81 2.21
CA GLY A 166 -8.59 -0.89 3.18
C GLY A 166 -8.09 0.48 3.65
N GLN A 167 -8.09 1.49 2.77
CA GLN A 167 -7.68 2.85 3.12
C GLN A 167 -8.65 3.52 4.10
N VAL A 168 -9.96 3.36 3.87
CA VAL A 168 -11.01 3.91 4.72
C VAL A 168 -10.99 3.23 6.09
N VAL A 169 -10.90 1.90 6.10
CA VAL A 169 -10.79 1.09 7.32
C VAL A 169 -9.53 1.45 8.11
N GLY A 170 -8.38 1.59 7.42
CA GLY A 170 -7.11 1.97 8.04
C GLY A 170 -7.14 3.34 8.70
N GLY A 171 -7.82 4.33 8.08
CA GLY A 171 -8.02 5.64 8.68
C GLY A 171 -8.88 5.59 9.94
N GLY A 172 -9.97 4.83 9.93
CA GLY A 172 -10.80 4.60 11.11
C GLY A 172 -10.04 3.88 12.25
N LEU A 173 -9.26 2.84 11.90
CA LEU A 173 -8.41 2.12 12.86
C LEU A 173 -7.37 3.03 13.50
N ALA A 174 -6.78 3.97 12.74
CA ALA A 174 -5.78 4.88 13.28
C ALA A 174 -6.32 5.72 14.45
N ILE A 175 -7.56 6.19 14.34
CA ILE A 175 -8.21 6.97 15.40
C ILE A 175 -8.43 6.09 16.64
N ALA A 176 -8.99 4.89 16.45
CA ALA A 176 -9.26 3.97 17.55
C ALA A 176 -7.98 3.51 18.27
N LEU A 177 -6.99 3.05 17.49
CA LEU A 177 -5.71 2.57 18.02
C LEU A 177 -4.88 3.71 18.61
N GLY A 178 -4.79 4.86 17.93
CA GLY A 178 -4.05 6.02 18.41
C GLY A 178 -4.60 6.53 19.75
N GLY A 179 -5.92 6.63 19.88
CA GLY A 179 -6.57 6.99 21.14
C GLY A 179 -6.31 5.99 22.26
N ALA A 180 -6.43 4.69 21.97
CA ALA A 180 -6.15 3.63 22.95
C ALA A 180 -4.69 3.64 23.41
N ILE A 181 -3.73 3.80 22.49
CA ILE A 181 -2.30 3.87 22.79
C ILE A 181 -1.99 5.09 23.67
N LEU A 182 -2.54 6.26 23.34
CA LEU A 182 -2.35 7.47 24.15
C LEU A 182 -2.91 7.31 25.58
N SER A 183 -4.06 6.67 25.72
CA SER A 183 -4.66 6.36 27.03
C SER A 183 -3.81 5.39 27.86
N LEU A 184 -3.26 4.35 27.22
CA LEU A 184 -2.34 3.39 27.85
C LEU A 184 -0.99 4.03 28.21
N ALA A 185 -0.53 4.99 27.42
CA ALA A 185 0.70 5.74 27.69
C ALA A 185 0.56 6.65 28.90
N GLY A 186 -0.57 7.35 29.01
CA GLY A 186 -0.89 8.17 30.18
C GLY A 186 -1.01 7.38 31.49
N SER A 187 -1.37 6.10 31.42
CA SER A 187 -1.53 5.22 32.59
C SER A 187 -0.24 4.50 33.02
N ARG A 188 0.92 4.81 32.42
CA ARG A 188 2.21 4.12 32.65
C ARG A 188 2.18 2.61 32.38
N ALA A 189 1.19 2.11 31.64
CA ALA A 189 1.08 0.69 31.33
C ALA A 189 2.31 0.16 30.55
N PHE A 190 2.93 1.00 29.74
CA PHE A 190 4.14 0.66 28.99
C PHE A 190 5.41 0.56 29.86
N ALA A 191 5.42 1.10 31.07
CA ALA A 191 6.56 1.00 31.99
C ALA A 191 6.83 -0.45 32.46
N ALA A 192 5.82 -1.32 32.37
CA ALA A 192 5.94 -2.73 32.74
C ALA A 192 6.45 -3.63 31.59
N LEU A 193 6.55 -3.10 30.36
CA LEU A 193 7.03 -3.88 29.21
C LEU A 193 8.56 -3.89 29.19
N PRO A 194 9.22 -5.05 29.23
CA PRO A 194 10.68 -5.13 29.39
C PRO A 194 11.49 -4.49 28.25
N LEU A 195 10.90 -4.30 27.07
CA LEU A 195 11.52 -3.62 25.93
C LEU A 195 11.14 -2.14 25.79
N VAL A 196 10.05 -1.69 26.44
CA VAL A 196 9.48 -0.34 26.27
C VAL A 196 9.62 0.49 27.54
N GLY A 197 9.64 -0.13 28.71
CA GLY A 197 9.69 0.55 30.01
C GLY A 197 11.07 1.10 30.40
N GLY A 198 12.11 0.79 29.62
CA GLY A 198 13.44 1.37 29.77
C GLY A 198 13.74 2.54 28.82
N LEU A 199 12.81 2.89 27.92
CA LEU A 199 12.87 4.01 26.97
C LEU A 199 12.15 5.23 27.55
#